data_AF-A0A9D5SHU4-F1
#
_entry.id   AF-A0A9D5SHU4-F1
#
_cell.length_a   1.000
_cell.length_b   1.000
_cell.length_c   1.000
_cell.angle_alpha   90.00
_cell.angle_beta   90.00
_cell.angle_gamma   90.00
#
_symmetry.space_group_name_H-M   'P 1'
#
loop_
_entity.id
_entity.type
_entity.pdbx_description
1 polymer ?
#
loop_
_entity_poly.entity_id
_entity_poly.type
_entity_poly.pdbx_seq_one_letter_code
_entity_poly.pdbx_strand_id
1 'polypeptide(L)'
;MYKESEIIAMQQEAAALKLKFPAEFLQLPPSELARIANGYGPERWPESMRKILNWIFRYYPTPAAIHDLRYEFSDGREPTRRAADAEFAANLRIVWKNKYAFGCWINPLAWYAAIKLHTAVALTREFGRRAWLDSWRRHRKEAGEI
;
A
#
# COMPACT_ATOMS: atom_id res chain seq x y z
N MET A 1 0.39 13.38 -3.96
CA MET A 1 1.84 13.18 -3.84
C MET A 1 2.32 13.41 -2.44
N TYR A 2 3.02 12.41 -1.90
CA TYR A 2 3.74 12.56 -0.65
C TYR A 2 4.94 13.49 -0.84
N LYS A 3 5.24 14.27 0.20
CA LYS A 3 6.50 15.01 0.32
C LYS A 3 7.62 14.05 0.69
N GLU A 4 8.86 14.41 0.36
CA GLU A 4 10.03 13.62 0.76
C GLU A 4 10.11 13.40 2.27
N SER A 5 9.77 14.41 3.07
CA SER A 5 9.72 14.27 4.53
C SER A 5 8.68 13.26 5.01
N GLU A 6 7.55 13.13 4.31
CA GLU A 6 6.55 12.11 4.62
C GLU A 6 7.08 10.72 4.28
N ILE A 7 7.78 10.55 3.16
CA ILE A 7 8.42 9.28 2.80
C ILE A 7 9.49 8.88 3.82
N ILE A 8 10.35 9.80 4.25
CA ILE A 8 11.36 9.52 5.27
C ILE A 8 10.70 9.04 6.57
N ALA A 9 9.60 9.70 6.99
CA ALA A 9 8.84 9.27 8.15
C ALA A 9 8.22 7.87 7.96
N MET A 10 7.74 7.54 6.76
CA MET A 10 7.23 6.20 6.45
C MET A 10 8.34 5.13 6.50
N GLN A 11 9.53 5.42 5.97
CA GLN A 11 10.69 4.52 6.05
C GLN A 11 11.08 4.25 7.50
N GLN A 12 11.10 5.29 8.34
CA GLN A 12 11.35 5.16 9.77
C GLN A 12 10.27 4.35 10.49
N GLU A 13 8.98 4.62 10.22
CA GLU A 13 7.86 3.85 10.79
C GLU A 13 7.94 2.38 10.38
N ALA A 14 8.23 2.10 9.10
CA ALA A 14 8.35 0.75 8.58
C ALA A 14 9.43 -0.05 9.31
N ALA A 15 10.60 0.56 9.50
CA ALA A 15 11.71 -0.06 10.25
C ALA A 15 11.36 -0.24 11.73
N ALA A 16 10.82 0.80 12.38
CA ALA A 16 10.48 0.76 13.80
C ALA A 16 9.41 -0.29 14.14
N LEU A 17 8.38 -0.41 13.29
CA LEU A 17 7.30 -1.37 13.46
C LEU A 17 7.60 -2.76 12.87
N LYS A 18 8.81 -2.95 12.31
CA LYS A 18 9.24 -4.19 11.64
C LYS A 18 8.21 -4.66 10.60
N LEU A 19 7.71 -3.71 9.81
CA LEU A 19 6.82 -4.03 8.70
C LEU A 19 7.57 -4.89 7.67
N LYS A 20 6.81 -5.67 6.90
CA LYS A 20 7.36 -6.40 5.77
C LYS A 20 7.43 -5.47 4.56
N PHE A 21 8.60 -5.29 3.97
CA PHE A 21 8.79 -4.43 2.82
C PHE A 21 9.91 -4.97 1.92
N PRO A 22 9.92 -4.63 0.62
CA PRO A 22 11.06 -4.88 -0.26
C PRO A 22 12.26 -4.02 0.16
N ALA A 23 13.50 -4.46 -0.11
CA ALA A 23 14.72 -3.74 0.29
C ALA A 23 14.76 -2.32 -0.33
N GLU A 24 14.24 -2.22 -1.55
CA GLU A 24 14.03 -1.01 -2.34
C GLU A 24 13.27 0.07 -1.55
N PHE A 25 12.38 -0.31 -0.63
CA PHE A 25 11.61 0.66 0.17
C PHE A 25 12.50 1.55 1.04
N LEU A 26 13.64 1.05 1.51
CA LEU A 26 14.61 1.83 2.28
C LEU A 26 15.79 2.37 1.44
N GLN A 27 16.00 1.81 0.24
CA GLN A 27 17.14 2.15 -0.61
C GLN A 27 16.82 3.23 -1.64
N LEU A 28 15.57 3.29 -2.12
CA LEU A 28 15.16 4.30 -3.10
C LEU A 28 15.21 5.71 -2.49
N PRO A 29 15.64 6.72 -3.27
CA PRO A 29 15.54 8.11 -2.86
C PRO A 29 14.10 8.48 -2.48
N PRO A 30 13.88 9.31 -1.45
CA PRO A 30 12.53 9.71 -1.04
C PRO A 30 11.69 10.33 -2.16
N SER A 31 12.31 11.06 -3.08
CA SER A 31 11.65 11.66 -4.25
C SER A 31 11.13 10.62 -5.24
N GLU A 32 11.89 9.55 -5.47
CA GLU A 32 11.50 8.44 -6.34
C GLU A 32 10.40 7.60 -5.70
N LEU A 33 10.55 7.29 -4.41
CA LEU A 33 9.52 6.56 -3.68
C LEU A 33 8.22 7.37 -3.58
N ALA A 34 8.28 8.70 -3.43
CA ALA A 34 7.11 9.58 -3.50
C ALA A 34 6.41 9.56 -4.87
N ARG A 35 7.17 9.39 -5.96
CA ARG A 35 6.63 9.26 -7.32
C ARG A 35 5.90 7.93 -7.50
N ILE A 36 6.42 6.85 -6.92
CA ILE A 36 5.82 5.51 -6.97
C ILE A 36 4.61 5.44 -6.04
N ALA A 37 4.79 5.77 -4.76
CA ALA A 37 3.77 5.76 -3.71
C ALA A 37 2.81 6.95 -3.80
N ASN A 38 2.64 7.57 -4.97
CA ASN A 38 1.90 8.83 -5.12
C ASN A 38 0.40 8.71 -4.78
N GLY A 39 -0.06 7.53 -4.36
CA GLY A 39 -1.24 7.39 -3.50
C GLY A 39 -2.54 7.29 -4.26
N TYR A 40 -2.50 6.88 -5.53
CA TYR A 40 -3.72 6.73 -6.33
C TYR A 40 -3.71 5.40 -7.05
N GLY A 41 -4.74 4.59 -6.80
CA GLY A 41 -5.15 3.60 -7.78
C GLY A 41 -5.21 4.26 -9.15
N PRO A 42 -4.83 3.54 -10.23
CA PRO A 42 -4.53 4.14 -11.52
C PRO A 42 -5.66 5.10 -11.95
N GLU A 43 -5.35 6.24 -12.57
CA GLU A 43 -6.30 7.35 -12.86
C GLU A 43 -7.66 6.91 -13.41
N ARG A 44 -7.67 5.81 -14.15
CA ARG A 44 -8.85 5.11 -14.69
C ARG A 44 -9.75 4.41 -13.66
N TRP A 45 -9.43 4.39 -12.37
CA TRP A 45 -10.30 3.86 -11.33
C TRP A 45 -11.46 4.84 -11.08
N PRO A 46 -12.70 4.34 -10.85
CA PRO A 46 -13.83 5.19 -10.55
C PRO A 46 -13.50 6.20 -9.44
N GLU A 47 -13.90 7.44 -9.60
CA GLU A 47 -13.57 8.51 -8.66
C GLU A 47 -14.08 8.22 -7.24
N SER A 48 -15.24 7.55 -7.13
CA SER A 48 -15.79 7.05 -5.87
C SER A 48 -14.85 6.06 -5.16
N MET A 49 -14.17 5.18 -5.90
CA MET A 49 -13.19 4.24 -5.35
C MET A 49 -11.89 4.93 -4.94
N ARG A 50 -11.41 5.88 -5.75
CA ARG A 50 -10.27 6.73 -5.36
C ARG A 50 -10.57 7.47 -4.05
N LYS A 51 -11.77 8.03 -3.89
CA LYS A 51 -12.19 8.72 -2.66
C LYS A 51 -12.21 7.77 -1.45
N ILE A 52 -12.71 6.54 -1.61
CA ILE A 52 -12.73 5.53 -0.54
C ILE A 52 -11.31 5.10 -0.16
N LEU A 53 -10.46 4.80 -1.13
CA LEU A 53 -9.08 4.36 -0.86
C LEU A 53 -8.22 5.49 -0.29
N ASN A 54 -8.35 6.71 -0.80
CA ASN A 54 -7.70 7.89 -0.22
C ASN A 54 -8.15 8.11 1.23
N TRP A 55 -9.44 7.90 1.50
CA TRP A 55 -9.97 8.01 2.85
C TRP A 55 -9.45 6.91 3.79
N ILE A 56 -9.20 5.69 3.30
CA ILE A 56 -8.62 4.61 4.11
C ILE A 56 -7.10 4.77 4.28
N PHE A 57 -6.37 5.01 3.19
CA PHE A 57 -4.90 5.08 3.17
C PHE A 57 -4.34 6.34 3.82
N ARG A 58 -5.13 7.42 3.95
CA ARG A 58 -4.75 8.58 4.77
C ARG A 58 -4.37 8.20 6.21
N TYR A 59 -4.94 7.13 6.76
CA TYR A 59 -4.65 6.68 8.13
C TYR A 59 -3.53 5.63 8.21
N TYR A 60 -3.12 5.08 7.06
CA TYR A 60 -2.11 4.02 6.95
C TYR A 60 -1.17 4.28 5.75
N PRO A 61 -0.48 5.43 5.72
CA PRO A 61 0.34 5.81 4.57
C PRO A 61 1.51 4.85 4.35
N THR A 62 2.17 4.39 5.42
CA THR A 62 3.33 3.50 5.31
C THR A 62 2.99 2.13 4.70
N PRO A 63 1.98 1.37 5.19
CA PRO A 63 1.56 0.15 4.51
C PRO A 63 1.13 0.37 3.06
N ALA A 64 0.46 1.49 2.75
CA ALA A 64 0.04 1.82 1.40
C ALA A 64 1.24 2.06 0.48
N ALA A 65 2.23 2.85 0.92
CA ALA A 65 3.45 3.11 0.15
C ALA A 65 4.27 1.84 -0.12
N ILE A 66 4.36 0.93 0.86
CA ILE A 66 5.00 -0.38 0.68
C ILE A 66 4.25 -1.20 -0.39
N HIS A 67 2.91 -1.19 -0.34
CA HIS A 67 2.07 -1.93 -1.29
C HIS A 67 2.15 -1.36 -2.72
N ASP A 68 2.12 -0.04 -2.86
CA ASP A 68 2.32 0.65 -4.14
C ASP A 68 3.68 0.27 -4.75
N LEU A 69 4.75 0.26 -3.95
CA LEU A 69 6.08 -0.16 -4.40
C LEU A 69 6.12 -1.62 -4.86
N ARG A 70 5.45 -2.53 -4.14
CA ARG A 70 5.32 -3.94 -4.57
C ARG A 70 4.62 -4.05 -5.92
N TYR A 71 3.59 -3.22 -6.15
CA TYR A 71 2.82 -3.22 -7.38
C TYR A 71 3.57 -2.58 -8.56
N GLU A 72 4.43 -1.60 -8.29
CA GLU A 72 5.33 -1.05 -9.31
C GLU A 72 6.18 -2.18 -9.90
N PHE A 73 6.86 -2.97 -9.06
CA PHE A 73 7.70 -4.10 -9.48
C PHE A 73 6.93 -5.41 -9.74
N SER A 74 5.71 -5.30 -10.26
CA SER A 74 4.88 -6.45 -10.62
C SER A 74 5.57 -7.37 -11.64
N ASP A 75 5.53 -8.67 -11.39
CA ASP A 75 5.97 -9.73 -12.31
C ASP A 75 4.82 -10.31 -13.15
N GLY A 76 3.61 -9.75 -13.02
CA GLY A 76 2.41 -10.18 -13.74
C GLY A 76 1.78 -11.49 -13.24
N ARG A 77 2.37 -12.19 -12.27
CA ARG A 77 1.88 -13.49 -11.79
C ARG A 77 0.89 -13.33 -10.63
N GLU A 78 -0.17 -14.15 -10.60
CA GLU A 78 -1.16 -14.11 -9.52
C GLU A 78 -0.63 -14.55 -8.13
N PRO A 79 0.23 -15.59 -8.00
CA PRO A 79 0.74 -15.99 -6.69
C PRO A 79 1.52 -14.89 -5.97
N THR A 80 2.36 -14.15 -6.70
CA THR A 80 3.16 -13.03 -6.18
C THR A 80 2.30 -11.81 -5.87
N ARG A 81 1.28 -11.52 -6.68
CA ARG A 81 0.26 -10.51 -6.34
C ARG A 81 -0.45 -10.84 -5.03
N ARG A 82 -0.90 -12.09 -4.86
CA ARG A 82 -1.56 -12.53 -3.62
C ARG A 82 -0.63 -12.43 -2.41
N ALA A 83 0.66 -12.71 -2.59
CA ALA A 83 1.66 -12.53 -1.54
C ALA A 83 1.82 -11.05 -1.17
N ALA A 84 1.87 -10.14 -2.14
CA ALA A 84 1.91 -8.69 -1.90
C ALA A 84 0.65 -8.19 -1.16
N ASP A 85 -0.54 -8.66 -1.54
CA ASP A 85 -1.80 -8.30 -0.85
C ASP A 85 -1.86 -8.87 0.59
N ALA A 86 -1.31 -10.06 0.81
CA ALA A 86 -1.22 -10.67 2.14
C ALA A 86 -0.22 -9.91 3.03
N GLU A 87 0.92 -9.50 2.47
CA GLU A 87 1.91 -8.64 3.13
C GLU A 87 1.28 -7.31 3.56
N PHE A 88 0.55 -6.67 2.64
CA PHE A 88 -0.17 -5.44 2.92
C PHE A 88 -1.17 -5.59 4.07
N ALA A 89 -2.01 -6.63 4.03
CA ALA A 89 -2.96 -6.90 5.11
C ALA A 89 -2.27 -7.14 6.47
N ALA A 90 -1.11 -7.82 6.48
CA ALA A 90 -0.32 -8.03 7.68
C ALA A 90 0.25 -6.72 8.23
N ASN A 91 0.82 -5.87 7.37
CA ASN A 91 1.35 -4.55 7.76
C ASN A 91 0.26 -3.64 8.33
N LEU A 92 -0.91 -3.58 7.68
CA LEU A 92 -2.06 -2.83 8.20
C LEU A 92 -2.45 -3.28 9.61
N ARG A 93 -2.45 -4.60 9.86
CA ARG A 93 -2.75 -5.15 11.20
C ARG A 93 -1.68 -4.77 12.23
N ILE A 94 -0.40 -4.75 11.85
CA ILE A 94 0.69 -4.32 12.75
C ILE A 94 0.50 -2.84 13.13
N VAL A 95 0.31 -1.95 12.15
CA VAL A 95 0.11 -0.52 12.40
C VAL A 95 -1.16 -0.27 13.23
N TRP A 96 -2.26 -0.98 12.96
CA TRP A 96 -3.48 -0.89 13.77
C TRP A 96 -3.26 -1.33 15.21
N LYS A 97 -2.56 -2.46 15.43
CA LYS A 97 -2.22 -2.90 16.78
C LYS A 97 -1.35 -1.86 17.49
N ASN A 98 -0.34 -1.31 16.82
CA ASN A 98 0.51 -0.28 17.41
C ASN A 98 -0.30 0.96 17.85
N LYS A 99 -1.32 1.35 17.07
CA LYS A 99 -2.19 2.51 17.38
C LYS A 99 -3.24 2.22 18.46
N TYR A 100 -3.76 1.00 18.53
CA TYR A 100 -4.98 0.71 19.29
C TYR A 100 -4.88 -0.44 20.30
N ALA A 101 -3.76 -1.16 20.41
CA ALA A 101 -3.67 -2.41 21.20
C ALA A 101 -4.10 -2.26 22.66
N PHE A 102 -3.86 -1.11 23.29
CA PHE A 102 -4.31 -0.86 24.65
C PHE A 102 -5.81 -0.49 24.67
N GLY A 103 -6.64 -1.34 25.26
CA GLY A 103 -8.08 -1.09 25.42
C GLY A 103 -8.92 -1.21 24.13
N CYS A 104 -8.41 -1.86 23.07
CA CYS A 104 -9.13 -1.99 21.80
C CYS A 104 -10.53 -2.62 21.93
N TRP A 105 -10.74 -3.48 22.93
CA TRP A 105 -12.01 -4.18 23.18
C TRP A 105 -13.14 -3.26 23.65
N ILE A 106 -12.82 -2.04 24.08
CA ILE A 106 -13.80 -1.03 24.50
C ILE A 106 -13.67 0.28 23.71
N ASN A 107 -12.76 0.32 22.74
CA ASN A 107 -12.47 1.50 21.95
C ASN A 107 -13.24 1.43 20.60
N PRO A 108 -14.37 2.13 20.45
CA PRO A 108 -15.15 2.10 19.22
C PRO A 108 -14.36 2.63 18.01
N LEU A 109 -13.36 3.49 18.22
CA LEU A 109 -12.47 3.94 17.15
C LEU A 109 -11.57 2.81 16.64
N ALA A 110 -11.14 1.90 17.53
CA ALA A 110 -10.35 0.73 17.15
C ALA A 110 -11.18 -0.21 16.27
N TRP A 111 -12.45 -0.45 16.61
CA TRP A 111 -13.37 -1.28 15.83
C TRP A 111 -13.66 -0.65 14.47
N TYR A 112 -13.97 0.65 14.45
CA TYR A 112 -14.20 1.39 13.22
C TYR A 112 -12.96 1.34 12.31
N ALA A 113 -11.77 1.53 12.86
CA ALA A 113 -10.52 1.42 12.13
C ALA A 113 -10.30 -0.01 11.57
N ALA A 114 -10.65 -1.05 12.32
CA ALA A 114 -10.55 -2.44 11.86
C ALA A 114 -11.48 -2.70 10.66
N ILE A 115 -12.73 -2.21 10.70
CA ILE A 115 -13.67 -2.30 9.58
C ILE A 115 -13.07 -1.65 8.32
N LYS A 116 -12.49 -0.45 8.45
CA LYS A 116 -11.81 0.21 7.31
C LYS A 116 -10.70 -0.64 6.71
N LEU A 117 -9.89 -1.30 7.56
CA LEU A 117 -8.80 -2.16 7.09
C LEU A 117 -9.31 -3.35 6.29
N HIS A 118 -10.38 -4.01 6.77
CA HIS A 118 -11.01 -5.10 6.04
C HIS A 118 -11.55 -4.65 4.68
N THR A 119 -12.20 -3.48 4.63
CA THR A 119 -12.69 -2.90 3.37
C THR A 119 -11.54 -2.58 2.41
N ALA A 120 -10.45 -1.97 2.88
CA ALA A 120 -9.28 -1.71 2.03
C ALA A 120 -8.70 -2.99 1.44
N VAL A 121 -8.47 -4.02 2.27
CA VAL A 121 -7.91 -5.29 1.78
C VAL A 121 -8.85 -5.96 0.78
N ALA A 122 -10.17 -5.92 1.00
CA ALA A 122 -11.14 -6.46 0.05
C ALA A 122 -11.10 -5.72 -1.30
N LEU A 123 -11.12 -4.39 -1.29
CA LEU A 123 -11.04 -3.57 -2.49
C LEU A 123 -9.72 -3.78 -3.24
N THR A 124 -8.59 -3.79 -2.54
CA THR A 124 -7.28 -4.05 -3.14
C THR A 124 -7.25 -5.43 -3.82
N ARG A 125 -7.86 -6.46 -3.22
CA ARG A 125 -7.89 -7.80 -3.82
C ARG A 125 -8.78 -7.88 -5.06
N GLU A 126 -9.91 -7.18 -5.05
CA GLU A 126 -10.86 -7.14 -6.17
C GLU A 126 -10.25 -6.44 -7.39
N PHE A 127 -9.64 -5.28 -7.19
CA PHE A 127 -9.14 -4.44 -8.28
C PHE A 127 -7.64 -4.63 -8.56
N GLY A 128 -6.92 -5.29 -7.65
CA GLY A 128 -5.47 -5.43 -7.69
C GLY A 128 -4.96 -6.20 -8.90
N ARG A 129 -5.70 -7.21 -9.39
CA ARG A 129 -5.27 -7.99 -10.57
C ARG A 129 -5.01 -7.11 -11.78
N ARG A 130 -5.90 -6.15 -12.05
CA ARG A 130 -5.75 -5.25 -13.19
C ARG A 130 -4.57 -4.29 -12.97
N ALA A 131 -4.44 -3.70 -11.79
CA ALA A 131 -3.30 -2.82 -11.48
C ALA A 131 -1.95 -3.55 -11.59
N TRP A 132 -1.88 -4.79 -11.09
CA TRP A 132 -0.71 -5.66 -11.17
C TRP A 132 -0.28 -5.92 -12.61
N LEU A 133 -1.20 -6.35 -13.47
CA LEU A 133 -0.91 -6.65 -14.88
C LEU A 133 -0.51 -5.39 -15.66
N ASP A 134 -1.10 -4.24 -15.33
CA ASP A 134 -0.78 -2.99 -16.00
C ASP A 134 0.62 -2.48 -15.69
N SER A 135 1.06 -2.56 -14.43
CA SER A 135 2.44 -2.19 -14.10
C SER A 135 3.44 -3.09 -14.83
N TRP A 136 3.18 -4.40 -14.84
CA TRP A 136 3.99 -5.36 -15.57
C TRP A 136 4.05 -5.07 -17.08
N ARG A 137 2.91 -4.78 -17.73
CA ARG A 137 2.88 -4.41 -19.15
C ARG A 137 3.63 -3.12 -19.45
N ARG A 138 3.49 -2.12 -18.59
CA ARG A 138 4.17 -0.83 -18.73
C ARG A 138 5.69 -1.02 -18.75
N HIS A 139 6.25 -1.75 -17.80
CA HIS A 139 7.69 -2.01 -17.76
C HIS A 139 8.19 -2.86 -18.94
N ARG A 140 7.41 -3.84 -19.41
CA ARG A 140 7.78 -4.61 -20.61
C ARG A 140 7.79 -3.76 -21.88
N LYS A 141 6.84 -2.81 -22.01
CA LYS A 141 6.80 -1.86 -23.11
C LYS A 141 8.00 -0.90 -23.07
N GLU A 142 8.33 -0.39 -21.88
CA GLU A 142 9.52 0.45 -21.66
C GLU A 142 10.83 -0.28 -21.99
N ALA A 143 10.87 -1.60 -21.78
CA ALA A 143 11.99 -2.48 -22.14
C ALA A 143 12.01 -2.91 -23.62
N GLY A 144 10.99 -2.58 -24.42
CA GLY A 144 10.87 -2.97 -25.83
C GLY A 144 10.53 -4.44 -26.07
N GLU A 145 10.00 -5.13 -25.06
CA GLU A 145 9.70 -6.57 -25.12
C GLU A 145 8.29 -6.89 -25.65
N ILE A 146 7.41 -5.89 -25.73
CA ILE A 146 6.02 -5.95 -26.26
C ILE A 146 5.60 -4.64 -26.91
#